data_AF-A0A427TB87-F1
#
_entry.id   AF-A0A427TB87-F1
#
_cell.length_a   1.000
_cell.length_b   1.000
_cell.length_c   1.000
_cell.angle_alpha   90.00
_cell.angle_beta   90.00
_cell.angle_gamma   90.00
#
_symmetry.space_group_name_H-M   'P 1'
#
loop_
_entity.id
_entity.type
_entity.pdbx_description
1 polymer ?
#
loop_
_entity_poly.entity_id
_entity_poly.type
_entity_poly.pdbx_seq_one_letter_code
_entity_poly.pdbx_strand_id
1 'polypeptide(L)'
;MSTATKPRPPTVRRQLREAKRFSWTGFAVTVAASLLGTLVPAAIGAGPNATLISTLVVTVLAAGGFTAKDGAARGIKAIAIVLLAAGALVLTVTGVTVLDLVRGKPATFPVVPETAAEAKVAVPESVACGTTPVHTTTTCTVAVRSVGASALRVSGIELDSTDFAVDARGCVNQDIAPGRRCTLVVSFTPGWSGDRVADLTVHHNVPGPAAFVELTGRGG
;
A
#
# COMPACT_ATOMS: atom_id res chain seq x y z
N MET A 1 -66.71 -9.52 -48.07
CA MET A 1 -66.96 -8.48 -47.04
C MET A 1 -67.10 -9.22 -45.72
N SER A 2 -66.30 -9.04 -44.67
CA SER A 2 -65.62 -7.85 -44.18
C SER A 2 -64.32 -8.22 -43.45
N THR A 3 -63.28 -7.41 -43.64
CA THR A 3 -61.95 -7.56 -43.05
C THR A 3 -61.91 -7.09 -41.60
N ALA A 4 -61.50 -7.97 -40.68
CA ALA A 4 -61.28 -7.68 -39.26
C ALA A 4 -60.10 -6.71 -39.07
N THR A 5 -60.35 -5.59 -38.38
CA THR A 5 -59.35 -4.55 -38.10
C THR A 5 -58.62 -4.89 -36.80
N LYS A 6 -57.30 -5.17 -36.88
CA LYS A 6 -56.42 -5.48 -35.74
C LYS A 6 -56.17 -4.22 -34.88
N PRO A 7 -56.31 -4.26 -33.54
CA PRO A 7 -56.11 -3.08 -32.70
C PRO A 7 -54.62 -2.68 -32.62
N ARG A 8 -54.36 -1.38 -32.79
CA ARG A 8 -53.03 -0.75 -32.81
C ARG A 8 -52.42 -0.75 -31.39
N PRO A 9 -51.10 -1.02 -31.22
CA PRO A 9 -50.49 -1.13 -29.90
C PRO A 9 -50.48 0.20 -29.14
N PRO A 10 -50.67 0.19 -27.81
CA PRO A 10 -50.76 1.40 -27.00
C PRO A 10 -49.42 2.15 -26.95
N THR A 11 -49.47 3.48 -27.14
CA THR A 11 -48.29 4.34 -27.13
C THR A 11 -47.64 4.43 -25.75
N VAL A 12 -46.31 4.47 -25.70
CA VAL A 12 -45.45 4.57 -24.49
C VAL A 12 -45.87 5.70 -23.53
N ARG A 13 -46.40 6.82 -24.05
CA ARG A 13 -46.91 7.94 -23.24
C ARG A 13 -48.12 7.59 -22.37
N ARG A 14 -48.91 6.58 -22.74
CA ARG A 14 -50.06 6.11 -21.96
C ARG A 14 -49.63 5.17 -20.84
N GLN A 15 -48.68 4.28 -21.15
CA GLN A 15 -48.02 3.37 -20.19
C GLN A 15 -47.35 4.14 -19.04
N LEU A 16 -46.67 5.25 -19.35
CA LEU A 16 -46.04 6.11 -18.33
C LEU A 16 -47.05 6.86 -17.44
N ARG A 17 -48.26 7.13 -17.93
CA ARG A 17 -49.31 7.80 -17.14
C ARG A 17 -50.01 6.83 -16.17
N GLU A 18 -50.17 5.57 -16.55
CA GLU A 18 -50.81 4.54 -15.72
C GLU A 18 -49.87 3.99 -14.62
N ALA A 19 -48.54 4.09 -14.79
CA ALA A 19 -47.54 3.69 -13.79
C ALA A 19 -47.56 4.51 -12.47
N LYS A 20 -48.44 5.50 -12.33
CA LYS A 20 -48.51 6.42 -11.17
C LYS A 20 -49.10 5.85 -9.88
N ARG A 21 -49.47 4.56 -9.81
CA ARG A 21 -49.80 3.94 -8.51
C ARG A 21 -48.54 3.31 -7.88
N PHE A 22 -47.60 4.18 -7.53
CA PHE A 22 -46.45 3.80 -6.69
C PHE A 22 -46.98 3.49 -5.29
N SER A 23 -46.98 2.22 -4.91
CA SER A 23 -47.42 1.77 -3.58
C SER A 23 -46.39 2.19 -2.54
N TRP A 24 -46.64 3.32 -1.89
CA TRP A 24 -45.80 3.88 -0.82
C TRP A 24 -45.63 2.91 0.36
N THR A 25 -46.63 2.08 0.64
CA THR A 25 -46.56 1.05 1.68
C THR A 25 -45.56 -0.04 1.34
N GLY A 26 -45.52 -0.48 0.07
CA GLY A 26 -44.53 -1.46 -0.40
C GLY A 26 -43.10 -0.93 -0.30
N PHE A 27 -42.89 0.34 -0.67
CA PHE A 27 -41.59 1.00 -0.55
C PHE A 27 -41.12 1.08 0.91
N ALA A 28 -41.99 1.51 1.83
CA ALA A 28 -41.67 1.61 3.25
C ALA A 28 -41.27 0.25 3.87
N VAL A 29 -41.99 -0.82 3.53
CA VAL A 29 -41.69 -2.18 4.03
C VAL A 29 -40.33 -2.66 3.52
N THR A 30 -39.99 -2.40 2.25
CA THR A 30 -38.68 -2.77 1.71
C THR A 30 -37.51 -1.99 2.32
N VAL A 31 -37.73 -0.71 2.62
CA VAL A 31 -36.72 0.13 3.29
C VAL A 31 -36.50 -0.34 4.72
N ALA A 32 -37.58 -0.63 5.46
CA ALA A 32 -37.50 -1.15 6.83
C ALA A 32 -36.81 -2.52 6.89
N ALA A 33 -37.14 -3.44 5.97
CA ALA A 33 -36.50 -4.76 5.90
C ALA A 33 -35.01 -4.67 5.54
N SER A 34 -34.62 -3.76 4.62
CA SER A 34 -33.21 -3.53 4.30
C SER A 34 -32.44 -2.95 5.48
N LEU A 35 -33.02 -1.98 6.19
CA LEU A 35 -32.40 -1.38 7.38
C LEU A 35 -32.16 -2.43 8.47
N LEU A 36 -33.16 -3.28 8.76
CA LEU A 36 -33.01 -4.36 9.73
C LEU A 36 -31.95 -5.38 9.31
N GLY A 37 -31.85 -5.73 8.02
CA GLY A 37 -30.83 -6.64 7.51
C GLY A 37 -29.40 -6.12 7.64
N THR A 38 -29.19 -4.80 7.61
CA THR A 38 -27.86 -4.19 7.78
C THR A 38 -27.45 -4.02 9.25
N LEU A 39 -28.41 -3.91 10.16
CA LEU A 39 -28.14 -3.63 11.58
C LEU A 39 -27.84 -4.89 12.39
N VAL A 40 -28.41 -6.04 12.02
CA VAL A 40 -28.21 -7.30 12.76
C VAL A 40 -26.75 -7.79 12.73
N PRO A 41 -26.01 -7.78 11.60
CA PRO A 41 -24.62 -8.25 11.57
C PRO A 41 -23.64 -7.34 12.33
N ALA A 42 -23.90 -6.03 12.37
CA ALA A 42 -23.07 -5.06 13.07
C ALA A 42 -23.12 -5.22 14.59
N ALA A 43 -24.23 -5.76 15.14
CA ALA A 43 -24.40 -5.97 16.57
C ALA A 43 -23.67 -7.21 17.12
N ILE A 44 -23.24 -8.15 16.26
CA ILE A 44 -22.65 -9.44 16.65
C ILE A 44 -21.12 -9.50 16.48
N GLY A 45 -20.47 -8.40 16.08
CA GLY A 45 -19.01 -8.33 15.96
C GLY A 45 -18.42 -9.18 14.82
N ALA A 46 -19.21 -9.54 13.81
CA ALA A 46 -18.73 -10.29 12.66
C ALA A 46 -17.86 -9.39 11.76
N GLY A 47 -16.63 -9.83 11.45
CA GLY A 47 -15.67 -9.08 10.64
C GLY A 47 -16.18 -8.70 9.23
N PRO A 48 -15.50 -7.78 8.53
CA PRO A 48 -15.99 -7.09 7.33
C PRO A 48 -16.36 -8.02 6.15
N ASN A 49 -15.85 -9.25 6.12
CA ASN A 49 -16.14 -10.21 5.06
C ASN A 49 -17.48 -10.94 5.27
N ALA A 50 -17.96 -11.06 6.52
CA ALA A 50 -19.22 -11.74 6.84
C ALA A 50 -20.46 -10.84 6.64
N THR A 51 -20.28 -9.52 6.79
CA THR A 51 -21.33 -8.52 6.53
C THR A 51 -21.64 -8.38 5.04
N LEU A 52 -20.64 -8.58 4.17
CA LEU A 52 -20.79 -8.55 2.71
C LEU A 52 -21.59 -9.74 2.16
N ILE A 53 -21.33 -10.95 2.66
CA ILE A 53 -22.01 -12.16 2.17
C ILE A 53 -23.48 -12.19 2.61
N SER A 54 -23.77 -11.76 3.84
CA SER A 54 -25.14 -11.71 4.36
C SER A 54 -26.01 -10.63 3.70
N THR A 55 -25.45 -9.45 3.41
CA THR A 55 -26.19 -8.39 2.69
C THR A 55 -26.44 -8.76 1.22
N LEU A 56 -25.51 -9.43 0.55
CA LEU A 56 -25.72 -9.93 -0.82
C LEU A 56 -26.84 -10.97 -0.89
N VAL A 57 -26.88 -11.94 0.03
CA VAL A 57 -27.88 -13.01 0.00
C VAL A 57 -29.29 -12.49 0.34
N VAL A 58 -29.42 -11.59 1.33
CA VAL A 58 -30.72 -11.02 1.71
C VAL A 58 -31.26 -10.08 0.64
N THR A 59 -30.40 -9.29 -0.03
CA THR A 59 -30.84 -8.40 -1.12
C THR A 59 -31.23 -9.18 -2.39
N VAL A 60 -30.53 -10.28 -2.70
CA VAL A 60 -30.88 -11.16 -3.82
C VAL A 60 -32.18 -11.94 -3.56
N LEU A 61 -32.40 -12.44 -2.34
CA LEU A 61 -33.65 -13.12 -1.97
C LEU A 61 -34.85 -12.15 -1.90
N ALA A 62 -34.64 -10.94 -1.37
CA ALA A 62 -35.67 -9.90 -1.37
C ALA A 62 -36.00 -9.46 -2.82
N ALA A 63 -35.02 -9.39 -3.72
CA ALA A 63 -35.25 -9.13 -5.13
C ALA A 63 -36.04 -10.26 -5.83
N GLY A 64 -35.84 -11.52 -5.40
CA GLY A 64 -36.62 -12.67 -5.89
C GLY A 64 -38.09 -12.63 -5.49
N GLY A 65 -38.41 -12.17 -4.28
CA GLY A 65 -39.77 -12.11 -3.72
C GLY A 65 -40.74 -11.15 -4.44
N PHE A 66 -40.24 -10.17 -5.19
CA PHE A 66 -41.07 -9.21 -5.95
C PHE A 66 -41.29 -9.60 -7.42
N THR A 67 -40.87 -10.81 -7.84
CA THR A 67 -40.97 -11.26 -9.24
C THR A 67 -42.25 -12.03 -9.56
N ALA A 68 -43.30 -11.92 -8.76
CA ALA A 68 -44.60 -12.51 -9.08
C ALA A 68 -45.53 -11.47 -9.71
N LYS A 69 -45.80 -11.65 -11.02
CA LYS A 69 -46.79 -10.95 -11.86
C LYS A 69 -46.45 -9.51 -12.25
N ASP A 70 -45.73 -9.35 -13.36
CA ASP A 70 -46.25 -8.75 -14.61
C ASP A 70 -45.11 -8.42 -15.58
N GLY A 71 -45.27 -8.85 -16.84
CA GLY A 71 -44.30 -8.71 -17.92
C GLY A 71 -44.21 -7.28 -18.46
N ALA A 72 -43.02 -6.88 -18.92
CA ALA A 72 -42.67 -5.64 -19.62
C ALA A 72 -42.27 -4.38 -18.81
N ALA A 73 -42.62 -4.21 -17.53
CA ALA A 73 -42.05 -3.14 -16.68
C ALA A 73 -40.63 -3.47 -16.12
N ARG A 74 -40.06 -4.60 -16.55
CA ARG A 74 -38.88 -5.27 -15.98
C ARG A 74 -37.56 -4.57 -16.28
N GLY A 75 -37.39 -4.02 -17.49
CA GLY A 75 -36.10 -3.43 -17.89
C GLY A 75 -35.76 -2.16 -17.12
N ILE A 76 -36.68 -1.20 -17.09
CA ILE A 76 -36.43 0.13 -16.52
C ILE A 76 -36.28 0.05 -14.99
N LYS A 77 -37.09 -0.77 -14.31
CA LYS A 77 -36.99 -0.95 -12.86
C LYS A 77 -35.75 -1.75 -12.45
N ALA A 78 -35.37 -2.79 -13.20
CA ALA A 78 -34.13 -3.52 -12.96
C ALA A 78 -32.91 -2.62 -13.20
N ILE A 79 -32.90 -1.83 -14.28
CA ILE A 79 -31.82 -0.87 -14.56
C ILE A 79 -31.76 0.20 -13.46
N ALA A 80 -32.88 0.74 -13.00
CA ALA A 80 -32.91 1.71 -11.92
C ALA A 80 -32.38 1.11 -10.59
N ILE A 81 -32.76 -0.12 -10.26
CA ILE A 81 -32.27 -0.81 -9.06
C ILE A 81 -30.78 -1.12 -9.17
N VAL A 82 -30.30 -1.57 -10.33
CA VAL A 82 -28.87 -1.85 -10.57
C VAL A 82 -28.05 -0.56 -10.51
N LEU A 83 -28.54 0.54 -11.10
CA LEU A 83 -27.88 1.84 -11.01
C LEU A 83 -27.86 2.39 -9.58
N LEU A 84 -28.96 2.24 -8.83
CA LEU A 84 -29.02 2.64 -7.43
C LEU A 84 -28.10 1.79 -6.55
N ALA A 85 -28.04 0.47 -6.79
CA ALA A 85 -27.14 -0.43 -6.08
C ALA A 85 -25.66 -0.15 -6.40
N ALA A 86 -25.34 0.11 -7.67
CA ALA A 86 -24.00 0.52 -8.10
C ALA A 86 -23.61 1.88 -7.49
N GLY A 87 -24.53 2.85 -7.47
CA GLY A 87 -24.30 4.14 -6.82
C GLY A 87 -24.08 4.03 -5.31
N ALA A 88 -24.87 3.19 -4.63
CA ALA A 88 -24.69 2.90 -3.20
C ALA A 88 -23.35 2.20 -2.92
N LEU A 89 -22.94 1.25 -3.77
CA LEU A 89 -21.65 0.56 -3.67
C LEU A 89 -20.47 1.53 -3.87
N VAL A 90 -20.57 2.46 -4.82
CA VAL A 90 -19.54 3.48 -5.02
C VAL A 90 -19.45 4.41 -3.81
N LEU A 91 -20.58 4.82 -3.22
CA LEU A 91 -20.60 5.65 -2.02
C LEU A 91 -20.00 4.95 -0.79
N THR A 92 -20.25 3.64 -0.62
CA THR A 92 -19.66 2.88 0.49
C THR A 92 -18.16 2.63 0.31
N VAL A 93 -17.70 2.40 -0.92
CA VAL A 93 -16.27 2.23 -1.24
C VAL A 93 -15.49 3.54 -1.11
N THR A 94 -16.11 4.67 -1.48
CA THR A 94 -15.46 6.00 -1.43
C THR A 94 -15.61 6.70 -0.07
N GLY A 95 -16.44 6.17 0.84
CA GLY A 95 -16.60 6.70 2.20
C GLY A 95 -17.29 8.07 2.27
N VAL A 96 -17.88 8.56 1.18
CA VAL A 96 -18.52 9.88 1.11
C VAL A 96 -19.95 9.76 1.64
N THR A 97 -20.22 10.31 2.82
CA THR A 97 -21.58 10.33 3.35
C THR A 97 -22.37 11.52 2.82
N VAL A 98 -23.70 11.42 2.72
CA VAL A 98 -24.58 12.55 2.34
C VAL A 98 -24.38 13.76 3.27
N LEU A 99 -23.93 13.52 4.51
CA LEU A 99 -23.57 14.56 5.46
C LEU A 99 -22.29 15.34 5.08
N ASP A 100 -21.32 14.72 4.40
CA ASP A 100 -20.09 15.39 3.95
C ASP A 100 -20.38 16.37 2.80
N LEU A 101 -21.33 16.01 1.93
CA LEU A 101 -21.77 16.85 0.81
C LEU A 101 -22.56 18.10 1.29
N VAL A 102 -23.32 17.97 2.39
CA VAL A 102 -24.09 19.08 2.99
C VAL A 102 -23.19 20.01 3.82
N ARG A 103 -22.06 19.53 4.35
CA ARG A 103 -21.14 20.32 5.18
C ARG A 103 -20.00 21.00 4.41
N GLY A 104 -19.96 20.88 3.08
CA GLY A 104 -18.93 21.51 2.25
C GLY A 104 -17.51 21.06 2.58
N LYS A 105 -17.35 19.83 3.10
CA LYS A 105 -16.05 19.31 3.51
C LYS A 105 -15.25 18.95 2.24
N PRO A 106 -14.07 19.54 1.99
CA PRO A 106 -13.29 19.20 0.81
C PRO A 106 -12.97 17.71 0.84
N ALA A 107 -13.11 17.04 -0.31
CA ALA A 107 -12.83 15.62 -0.45
C ALA A 107 -11.42 15.33 0.08
N THR A 108 -11.33 14.59 1.18
CA THR A 108 -10.08 13.98 1.61
C THR A 108 -9.73 12.92 0.59
N PHE A 109 -8.92 13.28 -0.41
CA PHE A 109 -8.22 12.29 -1.20
C PHE A 109 -7.49 11.35 -0.24
N PRO A 110 -7.51 10.02 -0.46
CA PRO A 110 -6.62 9.13 0.28
C PRO A 110 -5.22 9.68 0.09
N VAL A 111 -4.61 10.14 1.19
CA VAL A 111 -3.20 10.49 1.22
C VAL A 111 -2.50 9.24 0.69
N VAL A 112 -1.88 9.33 -0.50
CA VAL A 112 -0.95 8.31 -0.97
C VAL A 112 -0.03 8.08 0.21
N PRO A 113 0.11 6.84 0.74
CA PRO A 113 0.99 6.62 1.88
C PRO A 113 2.32 7.27 1.51
N GLU A 114 2.67 8.32 2.25
CA GLU A 114 3.92 9.03 2.11
C GLU A 114 4.96 7.93 2.11
N THR A 115 5.62 7.70 0.96
CA THR A 115 6.59 6.62 0.80
C THR A 115 7.53 6.76 1.97
N ALA A 116 7.43 5.83 2.93
CA ALA A 116 8.15 5.91 4.19
C ALA A 116 9.60 6.18 3.82
N ALA A 117 10.13 7.31 4.30
CA ALA A 117 11.47 7.73 3.96
C ALA A 117 12.42 6.55 4.18
N GLU A 118 12.94 5.98 3.10
CA GLU A 118 13.73 4.75 3.22
C GLU A 118 15.18 5.14 3.54
N ALA A 119 15.79 4.47 4.51
CA ALA A 119 17.22 4.58 4.74
C ALA A 119 17.94 3.85 3.61
N LYS A 120 19.00 4.44 3.06
CA LYS A 120 19.82 3.81 2.02
C LYS A 120 21.27 4.11 2.30
N VAL A 121 22.11 3.09 2.17
CA VAL A 121 23.55 3.16 2.42
C VAL A 121 24.32 3.12 1.10
N ALA A 122 25.44 3.85 1.04
CA ALA A 122 26.42 3.73 -0.02
C ALA A 122 27.83 3.61 0.58
N VAL A 123 28.54 2.56 0.19
CA VAL A 123 29.94 2.30 0.53
C VAL A 123 30.72 2.06 -0.78
N PRO A 124 32.04 2.32 -0.81
CA PRO A 124 32.87 1.90 -1.94
C PRO A 124 32.91 0.37 -2.05
N GLU A 125 33.01 -0.16 -3.27
CA GLU A 125 33.16 -1.60 -3.50
C GLU A 125 34.52 -2.11 -3.00
N SER A 126 35.58 -1.34 -3.28
CA SER A 126 36.93 -1.63 -2.80
C SER A 126 37.71 -0.38 -2.42
N VAL A 127 38.65 -0.52 -1.49
CA VAL A 127 39.56 0.53 -1.03
C VAL A 127 40.99 -0.01 -0.96
N ALA A 128 41.90 0.66 -1.66
CA ALA A 128 43.32 0.33 -1.63
C ALA A 128 44.09 1.20 -0.62
N CYS A 129 44.81 0.55 0.28
CA CYS A 129 45.67 1.18 1.30
C CYS A 129 47.12 1.34 0.82
N GLY A 130 47.42 0.90 -0.41
CA GLY A 130 48.70 1.09 -1.08
C GLY A 130 49.79 0.11 -0.63
N THR A 131 51.03 0.41 -1.04
CA THR A 131 52.23 -0.35 -0.66
C THR A 131 52.82 0.20 0.63
N THR A 132 52.98 -0.67 1.62
CA THR A 132 53.50 -0.32 2.95
C THR A 132 54.65 -1.24 3.30
N PRO A 133 55.77 -0.72 3.86
CA PRO A 133 56.85 -1.57 4.36
C PRO A 133 56.36 -2.58 5.39
N VAL A 134 56.93 -3.78 5.37
CA VAL A 134 56.60 -4.83 6.33
C VAL A 134 56.81 -4.33 7.77
N HIS A 135 55.88 -4.65 8.67
CA HIS A 135 55.84 -4.20 10.07
C HIS A 135 55.70 -2.68 10.28
N THR A 136 55.34 -1.93 9.25
CA THR A 136 54.97 -0.51 9.38
C THR A 136 53.50 -0.30 9.13
N THR A 137 52.94 0.78 9.67
CA THR A 137 51.51 1.06 9.59
C THR A 137 51.25 2.24 8.66
N THR A 138 50.38 2.04 7.68
CA THR A 138 49.79 3.10 6.84
C THR A 138 48.30 3.18 7.12
N THR A 139 47.70 4.35 6.87
CA THR A 139 46.26 4.54 7.02
C THR A 139 45.57 4.83 5.69
N CYS A 140 44.35 4.32 5.58
CA CYS A 140 43.42 4.53 4.48
C CYS A 140 42.03 4.80 5.07
N THR A 141 41.11 5.33 4.27
CA THR A 141 39.78 5.73 4.77
C THR A 141 38.67 5.12 3.95
N VAL A 142 37.65 4.59 4.63
CA VAL A 142 36.42 4.10 4.01
C VAL A 142 35.28 5.06 4.35
N ALA A 143 34.60 5.59 3.33
CA ALA A 143 33.50 6.51 3.51
C ALA A 143 32.15 5.78 3.45
N VAL A 144 31.38 5.84 4.53
CA VAL A 144 30.01 5.30 4.59
C VAL A 144 29.04 6.48 4.46
N ARG A 145 28.15 6.44 3.46
CA ARG A 145 27.24 7.54 3.16
C ARG A 145 25.79 7.13 3.34
N SER A 146 24.99 8.04 3.93
CA SER A 146 23.54 7.97 3.89
C SER A 146 23.04 8.63 2.60
N VAL A 147 22.45 7.84 1.71
CA VAL A 147 21.89 8.30 0.41
C VAL A 147 20.37 8.15 0.36
N GLY A 148 19.75 7.73 1.47
CA GLY A 148 18.30 7.62 1.61
C GLY A 148 17.66 8.91 2.12
N ALA A 149 16.35 8.84 2.36
CA ALA A 149 15.57 9.93 2.95
C ALA A 149 15.50 9.86 4.49
N SER A 150 15.86 8.71 5.08
CA SER A 150 15.95 8.50 6.53
C SER A 150 17.38 8.42 7.04
N ALA A 151 17.56 8.62 8.35
CA ALA A 151 18.85 8.49 9.02
C ALA A 151 19.41 7.06 8.89
N LEU A 152 20.67 6.96 8.51
CA LEU A 152 21.42 5.71 8.46
C LEU A 152 22.09 5.50 9.81
N ARG A 153 21.83 4.36 10.45
CA ARG A 153 22.47 3.99 11.71
C ARG A 153 23.36 2.77 11.49
N VAL A 154 24.64 2.91 11.79
CA VAL A 154 25.61 1.80 11.74
C VAL A 154 25.63 1.11 13.10
N SER A 155 25.22 -0.16 13.13
CA SER A 155 25.11 -0.96 14.36
C SER A 155 26.44 -1.63 14.73
N GLY A 156 27.31 -1.90 13.76
CA GLY A 156 28.58 -2.59 14.00
C GLY A 156 29.45 -2.65 12.75
N ILE A 157 30.72 -2.99 12.96
CA ILE A 157 31.72 -3.22 11.92
C ILE A 157 32.41 -4.54 12.23
N GLU A 158 32.55 -5.39 11.22
CA GLU A 158 33.31 -6.63 11.27
C GLU A 158 34.40 -6.59 10.21
N LEU A 159 35.57 -7.15 10.53
CA LEU A 159 36.73 -7.18 9.65
C LEU A 159 37.38 -8.56 9.77
N ASP A 160 37.57 -9.24 8.64
CA ASP A 160 38.23 -10.55 8.59
C ASP A 160 39.70 -10.40 8.18
N SER A 161 40.54 -9.91 9.10
CA SER A 161 41.98 -9.84 8.90
C SER A 161 42.78 -9.58 10.17
N THR A 162 44.05 -9.98 10.15
CA THR A 162 45.05 -9.60 11.16
C THR A 162 45.98 -8.48 10.68
N ASP A 163 46.08 -8.23 9.37
CA ASP A 163 46.95 -7.18 8.80
C ASP A 163 46.23 -5.82 8.73
N PHE A 164 44.90 -5.82 8.82
CA PHE A 164 44.07 -4.62 8.84
C PHE A 164 43.41 -4.44 10.22
N ALA A 165 43.23 -3.19 10.63
CA ALA A 165 42.43 -2.82 11.79
C ALA A 165 41.60 -1.57 11.46
N VAL A 166 40.39 -1.46 12.02
CA VAL A 166 39.47 -0.35 11.76
C VAL A 166 39.16 0.41 13.04
N ASP A 167 39.34 1.73 13.02
CA ASP A 167 38.71 2.64 13.97
C ASP A 167 37.33 3.07 13.43
N ALA A 168 36.29 2.56 14.09
CA ALA A 168 34.90 2.78 13.73
C ALA A 168 34.16 3.79 14.63
N ARG A 169 34.85 4.47 15.55
CA ARG A 169 34.24 5.38 16.53
C ARG A 169 33.42 6.50 15.91
N GLY A 170 33.78 6.93 14.70
CA GLY A 170 33.07 7.97 13.95
C GLY A 170 31.77 7.52 13.28
N CYS A 171 31.47 6.23 13.25
CA CYS A 171 30.33 5.66 12.52
C CYS A 171 29.42 4.80 13.41
N VAL A 172 29.99 3.93 14.24
CA VAL A 172 29.23 2.95 15.03
C VAL A 172 28.42 3.66 16.12
N ASN A 173 27.16 3.25 16.26
CA ASN A 173 26.18 3.84 17.18
C ASN A 173 25.88 5.33 16.93
N GLN A 174 26.23 5.86 15.76
CA GLN A 174 25.91 7.22 15.34
C GLN A 174 24.79 7.21 14.29
N ASP A 175 23.95 8.25 14.33
CA ASP A 175 22.94 8.48 13.31
C ASP A 175 23.51 9.43 12.24
N ILE A 176 23.66 8.91 11.03
CA ILE A 176 24.13 9.65 9.86
C ILE A 176 22.91 10.21 9.14
N ALA A 177 22.73 11.53 9.23
CA ALA A 177 21.64 12.22 8.56
C ALA A 177 21.68 12.00 7.03
N PRO A 178 20.52 12.06 6.34
CA PRO A 178 20.43 12.01 4.88
C PRO A 178 21.45 12.92 4.17
N GLY A 179 22.14 12.40 3.17
CA GLY A 179 23.18 13.12 2.41
C GLY A 179 24.50 13.34 3.16
N ARG A 180 24.60 12.91 4.42
CA ARG A 180 25.86 12.96 5.20
C ARG A 180 26.63 11.65 5.07
N ARG A 181 27.87 11.71 5.55
CA ARG A 181 28.81 10.60 5.56
C ARG A 181 29.55 10.55 6.87
N CYS A 182 29.93 9.34 7.27
CA CYS A 182 30.94 9.11 8.28
C CYS A 182 32.16 8.44 7.61
N THR A 183 33.30 8.50 8.29
CA THR A 183 34.57 7.96 7.78
C THR A 183 35.13 6.97 8.78
N LEU A 184 35.37 5.74 8.32
CA LEU A 184 36.12 4.72 9.04
C LEU A 184 37.61 4.89 8.70
N VAL A 185 38.46 4.88 9.71
CA VAL A 185 39.92 4.92 9.52
C VAL A 185 40.42 3.49 9.60
N VAL A 186 41.08 3.04 8.54
CA VAL A 186 41.65 1.70 8.45
C VAL A 186 43.16 1.83 8.54
N SER A 187 43.76 1.10 9.46
CA SER A 187 45.21 0.93 9.58
C SER A 187 45.62 -0.39 8.96
N PHE A 188 46.60 -0.36 8.06
CA PHE A 188 47.19 -1.52 7.41
C PHE A 188 48.63 -1.71 7.88
N THR A 189 48.92 -2.87 8.48
CA THR A 189 50.24 -3.25 9.00
C THR A 189 50.59 -4.65 8.48
N PRO A 190 51.21 -4.77 7.29
CA PRO A 190 51.51 -6.08 6.71
C PRO A 190 52.56 -6.81 7.55
N GLY A 191 52.25 -8.04 7.98
CA GLY A 191 53.20 -8.90 8.66
C GLY A 191 54.30 -9.47 7.77
N TRP A 192 54.05 -9.58 6.46
CA TRP A 192 54.99 -10.11 5.46
C TRP A 192 54.81 -9.39 4.12
N SER A 193 55.76 -9.54 3.20
CA SER A 193 55.62 -9.05 1.84
C SER A 193 54.47 -9.73 1.08
N GLY A 194 53.96 -9.07 0.05
CA GLY A 194 52.92 -9.57 -0.85
C GLY A 194 51.57 -8.85 -0.70
N ASP A 195 50.64 -9.20 -1.57
CA ASP A 195 49.30 -8.61 -1.56
C ASP A 195 48.47 -9.15 -0.38
N ARG A 196 47.61 -8.30 0.16
CA ARG A 196 46.69 -8.56 1.26
C ARG A 196 45.31 -8.08 0.88
N VAL A 197 44.33 -8.94 1.12
CA VAL A 197 42.92 -8.70 0.88
C VAL A 197 42.16 -9.00 2.17
N ALA A 198 41.18 -8.17 2.50
CA ALA A 198 40.32 -8.35 3.66
C ALA A 198 38.91 -7.84 3.37
N ASP A 199 37.90 -8.51 3.92
CA ASP A 199 36.52 -8.07 3.81
C ASP A 199 36.11 -7.27 5.05
N LEU A 200 35.62 -6.05 4.80
CA LEU A 200 35.03 -5.17 5.81
C LEU A 200 33.50 -5.20 5.67
N THR A 201 32.82 -5.67 6.71
CA THR A 201 31.35 -5.72 6.75
C THR A 201 30.82 -4.58 7.63
N VAL A 202 29.87 -3.81 7.08
CA VAL A 202 29.21 -2.69 7.73
C VAL A 202 27.75 -3.04 8.03
N HIS A 203 27.45 -3.26 9.31
CA HIS A 203 26.10 -3.56 9.78
C HIS A 203 25.29 -2.28 9.97
N HIS A 204 24.06 -2.25 9.44
CA HIS A 204 23.24 -1.04 9.42
C HIS A 204 21.73 -1.32 9.51
N ASN A 205 20.94 -0.27 9.76
CA ASN A 205 19.47 -0.34 9.86
C ASN A 205 18.72 -0.36 8.52
N VAL A 206 19.40 -0.36 7.38
CA VAL A 206 18.77 -0.46 6.05
C VAL A 206 18.27 -1.89 5.80
N PRO A 207 17.05 -2.10 5.28
CA PRO A 207 16.57 -3.43 4.90
C PRO A 207 17.46 -4.10 3.85
N GLY A 208 17.79 -5.37 4.05
CA GLY A 208 18.62 -6.16 3.12
C GLY A 208 19.92 -6.65 3.75
N PRO A 209 20.90 -7.09 2.93
CA PRO A 209 22.18 -7.54 3.43
C PRO A 209 23.00 -6.39 4.01
N ALA A 210 23.99 -6.72 4.84
CA ALA A 210 25.02 -5.77 5.27
C ALA A 210 25.81 -5.26 4.06
N ALA A 211 26.43 -4.09 4.21
CA ALA A 211 27.27 -3.52 3.17
C ALA A 211 28.71 -4.05 3.29
N PHE A 212 29.30 -4.44 2.17
CA PHE A 212 30.65 -5.01 2.11
C PHE A 212 31.61 -4.05 1.39
N VAL A 213 32.85 -4.02 1.86
CA VAL A 213 33.96 -3.29 1.25
C VAL A 213 35.19 -4.17 1.22
N GLU A 214 35.75 -4.40 0.05
CA GLU A 214 37.02 -5.11 -0.09
C GLU A 214 38.19 -4.15 0.22
N LEU A 215 39.05 -4.53 1.15
CA LEU A 215 40.27 -3.80 1.49
C LEU A 215 41.46 -4.48 0.83
N THR A 216 42.28 -3.70 0.13
CA THR A 216 43.50 -4.19 -0.51
C THR A 216 44.72 -3.42 -0.04
N GLY A 217 45.85 -4.11 0.12
CA GLY A 217 47.12 -3.53 0.51
C GLY A 217 48.27 -4.43 0.10
N ARG A 218 49.50 -3.90 0.02
CA ARG A 218 50.68 -4.69 -0.32
C ARG A 218 51.82 -4.43 0.64
N GLY A 219 52.35 -5.50 1.24
CA GLY A 219 53.63 -5.46 1.95
C GLY A 219 54.78 -5.47 0.94
N GLY A 220 55.63 -4.45 0.96
CA GLY A 220 56.69 -4.28 -0.05
C GLY A 220 57.97 -3.67 0.48
#